data_AF-A0A2D8XFV8-F1
#
_entry.id   AF-A0A2D8XFV8-F1
#
_cell.length_a   1.000
_cell.length_b   1.000
_cell.length_c   1.000
_cell.angle_alpha   90.00
_cell.angle_beta   90.00
_cell.angle_gamma   90.00
#
_symmetry.space_group_name_H-M   'P 1'
#
loop_
_entity.id
_entity.type
_entity.pdbx_description
1 polymer ?
#
loop_
_entity_poly.entity_id
_entity_poly.type
_entity_poly.pdbx_seq_one_letter_code
_entity_poly.pdbx_strand_id
1 'polypeptide(L)'
;MTQTWLLFTYEVSLISCALVAGVFLTFSDFVMRSLNRARTSATVEVMQGINREVFKTVFMVLLIGMWGAILFVPDEFHASSGIVIGSDENLLSEVRAAGGALLACAMIVLLGAFISRLTFTALLLSTVLYLSYGVSRLVSMAVDGLPSLNLMAVTLFELGIGLVCALALATGKSSASPDGKAVA
;
A
#
# COMPACT_ATOMS: atom_id res chain seq x y z
N MET A 1 -8.18 -25.89 -27.55
CA MET A 1 -6.98 -25.23 -28.13
C MET A 1 -6.73 -23.88 -27.48
N THR A 2 -7.69 -22.96 -27.44
CA THR A 2 -7.53 -21.65 -26.75
C THR A 2 -7.25 -21.76 -25.25
N GLN A 3 -7.91 -22.68 -24.53
CA GLN A 3 -7.71 -22.86 -23.08
C GLN A 3 -6.31 -23.38 -22.70
N THR A 4 -5.73 -24.28 -23.49
CA THR A 4 -4.37 -24.81 -23.26
C THR A 4 -3.29 -23.75 -23.49
N TRP A 5 -3.47 -22.88 -24.49
CA TRP A 5 -2.58 -21.74 -24.71
C TRP A 5 -2.65 -20.73 -23.56
N LEU A 6 -3.85 -20.45 -23.04
CA LEU A 6 -4.02 -19.57 -21.88
C LEU A 6 -3.31 -20.11 -20.63
N LEU A 7 -3.45 -21.41 -20.33
CA LEU A 7 -2.76 -22.03 -19.20
C LEU A 7 -1.23 -21.92 -19.34
N PHE A 8 -0.69 -22.19 -20.53
CA PHE A 8 0.74 -22.06 -20.78
C PHE A 8 1.23 -20.61 -20.59
N THR A 9 0.46 -19.61 -21.03
CA THR A 9 0.80 -18.19 -20.79
C THR A 9 0.77 -17.83 -19.30
N TYR A 10 -0.16 -18.36 -18.51
CA TYR A 10 -0.18 -18.13 -17.06
C TYR A 10 1.04 -18.74 -16.37
N GLU A 11 1.43 -19.96 -16.73
CA GLU A 11 2.61 -20.62 -16.16
C GLU A 11 3.90 -19.88 -16.50
N VAL A 12 4.08 -19.47 -17.77
CA VAL A 12 5.24 -18.69 -18.20
C VAL A 12 5.30 -17.33 -17.48
N SER A 13 4.15 -16.66 -17.30
CA SER A 13 4.08 -15.41 -16.55
C SER A 13 4.45 -15.62 -15.08
N LEU A 14 3.98 -16.70 -14.47
CA LEU A 14 4.26 -17.03 -13.08
C LEU A 14 5.77 -17.26 -12.86
N ILE A 15 6.40 -18.04 -13.74
CA ILE A 15 7.84 -18.30 -13.71
C ILE A 15 8.63 -17.00 -13.91
N SER A 16 8.20 -16.14 -14.85
CA SER A 16 8.84 -14.86 -15.10
C SER A 16 8.77 -13.94 -13.87
N CYS A 17 7.61 -13.84 -13.23
CA CYS A 17 7.44 -13.09 -11.99
C CYS A 17 8.33 -13.64 -10.87
N ALA A 18 8.41 -14.96 -10.71
CA ALA A 18 9.25 -15.61 -9.71
C ALA A 18 10.75 -15.34 -9.94
N LEU A 19 11.21 -15.39 -11.19
CA LEU A 19 12.59 -15.09 -11.55
C LEU A 19 12.93 -13.62 -11.27
N VAL A 20 12.08 -12.70 -11.72
CA VAL A 20 12.25 -11.26 -11.47
C VAL A 20 12.29 -10.99 -9.96
N ALA A 21 11.36 -11.55 -9.20
CA ALA A 21 11.34 -11.42 -7.74
C ALA A 21 12.63 -11.98 -7.09
N GLY A 22 13.12 -13.14 -7.52
CA GLY A 22 14.36 -13.73 -7.01
C GLY A 22 15.61 -12.90 -7.29
N VAL A 23 15.72 -12.31 -8.48
CA VAL A 23 16.81 -11.38 -8.82
C VAL A 23 16.76 -10.12 -7.96
N PHE A 24 15.58 -9.51 -7.80
CA PHE A 24 15.43 -8.34 -6.94
C PHE A 24 15.69 -8.64 -5.46
N LEU A 25 15.29 -9.83 -4.99
CA LEU A 25 15.52 -10.26 -3.61
C LEU A 25 17.02 -10.43 -3.32
N THR A 26 17.75 -11.13 -4.20
CA THR A 26 19.21 -11.31 -4.04
C THR A 26 19.96 -9.98 -4.12
N PHE A 27 19.56 -9.08 -5.02
CA PHE A 27 20.09 -7.73 -5.08
C PHE A 27 19.81 -6.94 -3.78
N SER A 28 18.57 -7.00 -3.26
CA SER A 28 18.18 -6.34 -2.01
C SER A 28 19.02 -6.82 -0.82
N ASP A 29 19.25 -8.14 -0.73
CA ASP A 29 20.11 -8.73 0.30
C ASP A 29 21.54 -8.19 0.25
N PHE A 30 22.13 -8.06 -0.95
CA PHE A 30 23.47 -7.47 -1.09
C PHE A 30 23.50 -6.00 -0.69
N VAL A 31 22.50 -5.22 -1.11
CA VAL A 31 22.40 -3.79 -0.75
C VAL A 31 22.26 -3.64 0.75
N MET A 32 21.30 -4.30 1.39
CA MET A 32 21.07 -4.16 2.83
C MET A 32 22.24 -4.69 3.66
N ARG A 33 22.89 -5.78 3.22
CA ARG A 33 24.07 -6.34 3.91
C ARG A 33 25.29 -5.43 3.79
N SER A 34 25.46 -4.71 2.68
CA SER A 34 26.53 -3.72 2.53
C SER A 34 26.26 -2.45 3.35
N LEU A 35 25.01 -1.98 3.37
CA LEU A 35 24.54 -0.87 4.19
C LEU A 35 24.71 -1.11 5.69
N ASN A 36 24.42 -2.33 6.16
CA ASN A 36 24.57 -2.70 7.58
C ASN A 36 26.03 -2.73 8.06
N ARG A 37 27.00 -2.83 7.13
CA ARG A 37 28.44 -2.75 7.45
C ARG A 37 28.95 -1.31 7.54
N ALA A 38 28.17 -0.33 7.08
CA ALA A 38 28.52 1.08 7.20
C ALA A 38 28.20 1.62 8.61
N ARG A 39 28.84 2.72 9.01
CA ARG A 39 28.55 3.41 10.29
C ARG A 39 27.07 3.82 10.33
N THR A 40 26.40 3.61 11.47
CA THR A 40 24.93 3.70 11.62
C THR A 40 24.31 5.01 11.10
N SER A 41 25.01 6.14 11.24
CA SER A 41 24.55 7.43 10.71
C SER A 41 24.59 7.52 9.18
N ALA A 42 25.62 6.95 8.54
CA ALA A 42 25.75 6.92 7.09
C ALA A 42 24.75 5.95 6.44
N THR A 43 24.43 4.85 7.11
CA THR A 43 23.43 3.88 6.65
C THR A 43 22.05 4.52 6.46
N VAL A 44 21.63 5.37 7.40
CA VAL A 44 20.32 6.07 7.34
C VAL A 44 20.28 7.07 6.19
N GLU A 45 21.35 7.85 6.01
CA GLU A 45 21.45 8.84 4.93
C GLU A 45 21.40 8.18 3.54
N VAL A 46 22.15 7.09 3.35
CA VAL A 46 22.14 6.34 2.09
C VAL A 46 20.77 5.71 1.84
N MET A 47 20.12 5.16 2.87
CA MET A 47 18.76 4.61 2.73
C MET A 47 17.74 5.68 2.31
N GLN A 48 17.82 6.87 2.88
CA GLN A 48 16.97 8.00 2.47
C GLN A 48 17.26 8.46 1.03
N GLY A 49 18.52 8.42 0.60
CA GLY A 49 18.92 8.67 -0.77
C GLY A 49 18.32 7.66 -1.76
N ILE A 50 18.38 6.36 -1.42
CA ILE A 50 17.77 5.28 -2.21
C ILE A 50 16.27 5.51 -2.34
N ASN A 51 15.57 5.77 -1.24
CA ASN A 51 14.13 6.02 -1.26
C ASN A 51 13.80 7.19 -2.19
N ARG A 52 14.54 8.32 -2.09
CA ARG A 52 14.31 9.50 -2.94
C ARG A 52 14.47 9.21 -4.43
N GLU A 53 15.39 8.34 -4.83
CA GLU A 53 15.52 7.95 -6.23
C GLU A 53 14.39 7.02 -6.69
N VAL A 54 13.96 6.06 -5.86
CA VAL A 54 12.81 5.20 -6.17
C VAL A 54 11.56 6.04 -6.43
N PHE A 55 11.31 7.07 -5.62
CA PHE A 55 10.15 7.96 -5.80
C PHE A 55 10.14 8.72 -7.13
N LYS A 56 11.28 8.93 -7.79
CA LYS A 56 11.36 9.63 -9.09
C LYS A 56 11.08 8.72 -10.29
N THR A 57 10.98 7.41 -10.06
CA THR A 57 10.81 6.45 -11.16
C THR A 57 9.37 6.40 -11.67
N VAL A 58 9.19 5.96 -12.91
CA VAL A 58 7.87 5.73 -13.55
C VAL A 58 7.01 4.76 -12.74
N PHE A 59 7.63 3.85 -11.98
CA PHE A 59 6.94 2.94 -11.07
C PHE A 59 6.04 3.68 -10.07
N MET A 60 6.51 4.80 -9.52
CA MET A 60 5.75 5.59 -8.57
C MET A 60 4.53 6.25 -9.24
N VAL A 61 4.69 6.74 -10.47
CA VAL A 61 3.60 7.33 -11.26
C VAL A 61 2.52 6.29 -11.56
N LEU A 62 2.91 5.08 -11.96
CA LEU A 62 1.96 3.99 -12.21
C LEU A 62 1.22 3.56 -10.95
N LEU A 63 1.92 3.46 -9.81
CA LEU A 63 1.29 3.18 -8.52
C LEU A 63 0.29 4.27 -8.13
N ILE A 64 0.60 5.55 -8.37
CA ILE A 64 -0.31 6.67 -8.10
C ILE A 64 -1.53 6.63 -9.04
N GLY A 65 -1.33 6.28 -10.31
CA GLY A 65 -2.39 6.17 -11.31
C GLY A 65 -3.48 5.17 -10.94
N MET A 66 -3.12 4.09 -10.24
CA MET A 66 -4.08 3.08 -9.74
C MET A 66 -5.10 3.67 -8.76
N TRP A 67 -4.74 4.69 -7.96
CA TRP A 67 -5.65 5.30 -6.99
C TRP A 67 -6.73 6.15 -7.67
N GLY A 68 -6.46 6.67 -8.86
CA GLY A 68 -7.44 7.42 -9.66
C GLY A 68 -8.45 6.53 -10.37
N ALA A 69 -8.17 5.23 -10.51
CA ALA A 69 -9.01 4.32 -11.29
C ALA A 69 -10.44 4.22 -10.73
N ILE A 70 -10.61 4.22 -9.40
CA ILE A 70 -11.94 4.17 -8.75
C ILE A 70 -12.78 5.41 -9.10
N LEU A 71 -12.14 6.57 -9.27
CA LEU A 71 -12.84 7.82 -9.58
C LEU A 71 -13.19 7.92 -11.08
N PHE A 72 -12.26 7.58 -11.97
CA PHE A 72 -12.44 7.78 -13.41
C PHE A 72 -13.09 6.60 -14.12
N VAL A 73 -12.76 5.37 -13.71
CA VAL A 73 -13.22 4.13 -14.36
C VAL A 73 -13.62 3.07 -13.30
N PRO A 74 -14.68 3.33 -12.51
CA PRO A 74 -15.08 2.45 -11.40
C PRO A 74 -15.49 1.05 -11.86
N ASP A 75 -16.24 0.94 -12.97
CA ASP A 75 -16.81 -0.34 -13.42
C ASP A 75 -15.71 -1.36 -13.79
N GLU A 76 -14.74 -0.95 -14.62
CA GLU A 76 -13.61 -1.82 -14.99
C GLU A 76 -12.73 -2.18 -13.79
N PHE A 77 -12.51 -1.22 -12.89
CA PHE A 77 -11.70 -1.45 -11.69
C PHE A 77 -12.37 -2.47 -10.75
N HIS A 78 -13.67 -2.33 -10.50
CA HIS A 78 -14.42 -3.23 -9.62
C HIS A 78 -14.72 -4.58 -10.27
N ALA A 79 -14.82 -4.65 -11.60
CA ALA A 79 -14.92 -5.90 -12.35
C ALA A 79 -13.71 -6.81 -12.10
N SER A 80 -12.51 -6.25 -11.87
CA SER A 80 -11.32 -7.03 -11.49
C SER A 80 -11.50 -7.81 -10.17
N SER A 81 -12.38 -7.34 -9.29
CA SER A 81 -12.73 -7.96 -8.02
C SER A 81 -14.00 -8.82 -8.12
N GLY A 82 -14.56 -9.00 -9.32
CA GLY A 82 -15.80 -9.73 -9.56
C GLY A 82 -17.06 -8.95 -9.17
N ILE A 83 -16.96 -7.63 -9.01
CA ILE A 83 -18.09 -6.76 -8.65
C ILE A 83 -18.62 -6.12 -9.94
N VAL A 84 -19.89 -6.35 -10.26
CA VAL A 84 -20.59 -5.69 -11.36
C VAL A 84 -21.40 -4.54 -10.77
N ILE A 85 -21.01 -3.29 -11.06
CA ILE A 85 -21.71 -2.09 -10.56
C ILE A 85 -22.97 -1.82 -11.41
N GLY A 86 -22.94 -2.17 -12.70
CA GLY A 86 -24.04 -1.92 -13.62
C GLY A 86 -24.10 -0.45 -14.04
N SER A 87 -25.19 -0.05 -14.71
CA SER A 87 -25.39 1.30 -15.27
C SER A 87 -26.22 2.22 -14.37
N ASP A 88 -26.34 1.93 -13.08
CA ASP A 88 -27.09 2.78 -12.15
C ASP A 88 -26.27 4.04 -11.82
N GLU A 89 -26.79 5.19 -12.24
CA GLU A 89 -26.15 6.50 -12.07
C GLU A 89 -25.98 6.86 -10.59
N ASN A 90 -26.91 6.45 -9.73
CA ASN A 90 -26.85 6.72 -8.29
C ASN A 90 -25.68 5.94 -7.67
N LEU A 91 -25.54 4.67 -8.00
CA LEU A 91 -24.46 3.83 -7.49
C LEU A 91 -23.09 4.27 -8.02
N LEU A 92 -23.02 4.64 -9.31
CA LEU A 92 -21.80 5.20 -9.90
C LEU A 92 -21.39 6.51 -9.21
N SER A 93 -22.34 7.37 -8.85
CA SER A 93 -22.06 8.60 -8.10
C SER A 93 -21.49 8.30 -6.71
N GLU A 94 -22.08 7.37 -5.96
CA GLU A 94 -21.60 6.96 -4.64
C GLU A 94 -20.18 6.37 -4.69
N VAL A 95 -19.92 5.47 -5.64
CA VAL A 95 -18.59 4.85 -5.80
C VAL A 95 -17.54 5.87 -6.20
N ARG A 96 -17.86 6.78 -7.14
CA ARG A 96 -16.92 7.84 -7.56
C ARG A 96 -16.65 8.84 -6.44
N ALA A 97 -17.66 9.21 -5.66
CA ALA A 97 -17.50 10.08 -4.50
C ALA A 97 -16.56 9.45 -3.46
N ALA A 98 -16.75 8.18 -3.13
CA ALA A 98 -15.85 7.43 -2.26
C ALA A 98 -14.43 7.33 -2.86
N GLY A 99 -14.32 7.06 -4.16
CA GLY A 99 -13.04 7.03 -4.89
C GLY A 99 -12.28 8.36 -4.84
N GLY A 100 -12.97 9.48 -4.98
CA GLY A 100 -12.39 10.82 -4.85
C GLY A 100 -11.84 11.09 -3.43
N ALA A 101 -12.57 10.69 -2.39
CA ALA A 101 -12.11 10.81 -1.01
C ALA A 101 -10.87 9.95 -0.74
N LEU A 102 -10.85 8.70 -1.24
CA LEU A 102 -9.68 7.81 -1.13
C LEU A 102 -8.47 8.38 -1.88
N LEU A 103 -8.66 8.94 -3.07
CA LEU A 103 -7.60 9.58 -3.84
C LEU A 103 -7.02 10.79 -3.09
N ALA A 104 -7.86 11.64 -2.49
CA ALA A 104 -7.39 12.76 -1.67
C ALA A 104 -6.56 12.29 -0.48
N CYS A 105 -6.98 11.21 0.19
CA CYS A 105 -6.21 10.61 1.26
C CYS A 105 -4.86 10.05 0.77
N ALA A 106 -4.85 9.34 -0.35
CA ALA A 106 -3.64 8.81 -0.97
C ALA A 106 -2.65 9.94 -1.32
N MET A 107 -3.14 11.08 -1.80
CA MET A 107 -2.30 12.26 -2.06
C MET A 107 -1.68 12.82 -0.77
N ILE A 108 -2.41 12.88 0.34
CA ILE A 108 -1.85 13.31 1.65
C ILE A 108 -0.78 12.32 2.12
N VAL A 109 -1.03 11.01 2.00
CA VAL A 109 -0.07 9.97 2.38
C VAL A 109 1.20 10.08 1.55
N LEU A 110 1.06 10.29 0.23
CA LEU A 110 2.17 10.49 -0.68
C LEU A 110 2.98 11.76 -0.33
N LEU A 111 2.30 12.87 -0.05
CA LEU A 111 2.97 14.10 0.39
C LEU A 111 3.74 13.89 1.70
N GLY A 112 3.24 13.06 2.61
CA GLY A 112 3.94 12.67 3.84
C GLY A 112 5.22 11.87 3.62
N ALA A 113 5.42 11.29 2.43
CA ALA A 113 6.68 10.67 2.05
C ALA A 113 7.77 11.69 1.67
N PHE A 114 7.39 12.88 1.21
CA PHE A 114 8.33 13.94 0.82
C PHE A 114 8.50 15.01 1.89
N ILE A 115 7.46 15.25 2.70
CA ILE A 115 7.42 16.30 3.71
C ILE A 115 7.45 15.65 5.09
N SER A 116 8.61 15.69 5.76
CA SER A 116 8.81 15.07 7.07
C SER A 116 7.83 15.56 8.15
N ARG A 117 7.29 16.77 7.98
CA ARG A 117 6.25 17.33 8.86
C ARG A 117 4.89 16.63 8.72
N LEU A 118 4.58 16.10 7.53
CA LEU A 118 3.32 15.39 7.25
C LEU A 118 3.42 13.89 7.54
N THR A 119 4.61 13.33 7.80
CA THR A 119 4.80 11.89 7.99
C THR A 119 3.91 11.34 9.11
N PHE A 120 3.77 12.06 10.23
CA PHE A 120 2.87 11.65 11.30
C PHE A 120 1.41 11.60 10.84
N THR A 121 0.94 12.65 10.16
CA THR A 121 -0.42 12.72 9.60
C THR A 121 -0.67 11.62 8.58
N ALA A 122 0.30 11.35 7.70
CA ALA A 122 0.23 10.29 6.70
C ALA A 122 0.14 8.90 7.33
N LEU A 123 0.96 8.63 8.37
CA LEU A 123 0.91 7.37 9.10
C LEU A 123 -0.41 7.20 9.86
N LEU A 124 -0.88 8.26 10.53
CA LEU A 124 -2.16 8.25 11.24
C LEU A 124 -3.32 8.00 10.27
N LEU A 125 -3.37 8.74 9.17
CA LEU A 125 -4.39 8.61 8.14
C LEU A 125 -4.38 7.21 7.52
N SER A 126 -3.20 6.68 7.17
CA SER A 126 -3.05 5.32 6.64
C SER A 126 -3.52 4.27 7.64
N THR A 127 -3.14 4.40 8.91
CA THR A 127 -3.56 3.48 9.98
C THR A 127 -5.07 3.46 10.11
N VAL A 128 -5.69 4.64 10.20
CA VAL A 128 -7.14 4.75 10.34
C VAL A 128 -7.84 4.16 9.13
N LEU A 129 -7.44 4.54 7.90
CA LEU A 129 -8.09 4.07 6.68
C LEU A 129 -7.98 2.56 6.51
N TYR A 130 -6.76 2.00 6.53
CA TYR A 130 -6.57 0.58 6.25
C TYR A 130 -7.16 -0.32 7.34
N LEU A 131 -7.02 0.05 8.62
CA LEU A 131 -7.57 -0.74 9.71
C LEU A 131 -9.10 -0.65 9.76
N SER A 132 -9.68 0.53 9.50
CA SER A 132 -11.14 0.68 9.45
C SER A 132 -11.76 -0.06 8.27
N TYR A 133 -11.18 0.02 7.06
CA TYR A 133 -11.64 -0.74 5.90
C TYR A 133 -11.52 -2.26 6.13
N GLY A 134 -10.37 -2.72 6.63
CA GLY A 134 -10.14 -4.13 6.91
C GLY A 134 -11.11 -4.69 7.95
N VAL A 135 -11.29 -3.99 9.08
CA VAL A 135 -12.23 -4.41 10.14
C VAL A 135 -13.68 -4.36 9.64
N SER A 136 -14.06 -3.32 8.90
CA SER A 136 -15.42 -3.22 8.33
C SER A 136 -15.70 -4.37 7.36
N ARG A 137 -14.70 -4.81 6.60
CA ARG A 137 -14.82 -6.01 5.75
C ARG A 137 -14.91 -7.30 6.53
N LEU A 138 -14.22 -7.46 7.66
CA LEU A 138 -14.42 -8.62 8.54
C LEU A 138 -15.83 -8.66 9.10
N VAL A 139 -16.38 -7.50 9.49
CA VAL A 139 -17.78 -7.40 9.94
C VAL A 139 -18.73 -7.77 8.80
N SER A 140 -18.54 -7.22 7.60
CA SER A 140 -19.35 -7.57 6.44
C SER A 140 -19.24 -9.05 6.08
N MET A 141 -18.07 -9.67 6.18
CA MET A 141 -17.91 -11.12 5.98
C MET A 141 -18.71 -11.95 6.99
N ALA A 142 -18.82 -11.46 8.23
CA ALA A 142 -19.59 -12.13 9.28
C ALA A 142 -21.11 -11.98 9.11
N VAL A 143 -21.57 -10.86 8.52
CA VAL A 143 -23.00 -10.55 8.35
C VAL A 143 -23.52 -10.99 6.98
N ASP A 144 -22.81 -10.64 5.91
CA ASP A 144 -23.24 -10.78 4.52
C ASP A 144 -22.65 -12.02 3.83
N GLY A 145 -21.66 -12.68 4.46
CA GLY A 145 -20.98 -13.87 3.95
C GLY A 145 -19.67 -13.57 3.21
N LEU A 146 -19.04 -14.62 2.67
CA LEU A 146 -17.69 -14.50 2.10
C LEU A 146 -17.72 -13.85 0.69
N PRO A 147 -16.93 -12.78 0.47
CA PRO A 147 -16.81 -12.13 -0.84
C PRO A 147 -15.87 -12.91 -1.77
N SER A 148 -15.58 -12.35 -2.94
CA SER A 148 -14.64 -12.93 -3.90
C SER A 148 -13.23 -13.11 -3.31
N LEU A 149 -12.47 -14.09 -3.84
CA LEU A 149 -11.10 -14.36 -3.40
C LEU A 149 -10.19 -13.13 -3.49
N ASN A 150 -10.40 -12.29 -4.50
CA ASN A 150 -9.65 -11.04 -4.67
C ASN A 150 -9.92 -10.08 -3.51
N LEU A 151 -11.19 -9.91 -3.10
CA LEU A 151 -11.54 -9.06 -1.96
C LEU A 151 -11.02 -9.60 -0.63
N MET A 152 -11.04 -10.92 -0.44
CA MET A 152 -10.45 -11.55 0.75
C MET A 152 -8.93 -11.29 0.82
N ALA A 153 -8.23 -11.40 -0.31
CA ALA A 153 -6.81 -11.09 -0.37
C ALA A 153 -6.55 -9.61 -0.05
N VAL A 154 -7.36 -8.69 -0.60
CA VAL A 154 -7.27 -7.26 -0.29
C VAL A 154 -7.50 -7.01 1.20
N THR A 155 -8.48 -7.66 1.86
CA THR A 155 -8.70 -7.53 3.31
C THR A 155 -7.49 -7.91 4.13
N LEU A 156 -6.79 -8.99 3.75
CA LEU A 156 -5.53 -9.38 4.42
C LEU A 156 -4.45 -8.30 4.26
N PHE A 157 -4.30 -7.74 3.07
CA PHE A 157 -3.36 -6.63 2.84
C PHE A 157 -3.76 -5.36 3.59
N GLU A 158 -5.03 -5.00 3.64
CA GLU A 158 -5.56 -3.85 4.39
C GLU A 158 -5.22 -3.98 5.88
N LEU A 159 -5.52 -5.12 6.50
CA LEU A 159 -5.20 -5.37 7.90
C LEU A 159 -3.69 -5.37 8.15
N GLY A 160 -2.91 -6.02 7.28
CA GLY A 160 -1.46 -6.10 7.40
C GLY A 160 -0.80 -4.71 7.34
N ILE A 161 -1.16 -3.91 6.32
CA ILE A 161 -0.63 -2.55 6.15
C ILE A 161 -1.08 -1.66 7.32
N GLY A 162 -2.36 -1.72 7.71
CA GLY A 162 -2.90 -0.97 8.84
C GLY A 162 -2.17 -1.26 10.15
N LEU A 163 -1.87 -2.53 10.43
CA LEU A 163 -1.11 -2.95 11.62
C LEU A 163 0.34 -2.45 11.58
N VAL A 164 1.01 -2.54 10.43
CA VAL A 164 2.39 -2.02 10.28
C VAL A 164 2.42 -0.51 10.53
N CYS A 165 1.47 0.25 9.97
CA CYS A 165 1.38 1.69 10.21
C CYS A 165 1.08 2.01 11.69
N ALA A 166 0.19 1.24 12.33
CA ALA A 166 -0.12 1.39 13.76
C ALA A 166 1.11 1.14 14.65
N LEU A 167 1.88 0.08 14.36
CA LEU A 167 3.11 -0.22 15.07
C LEU A 167 4.17 0.86 14.87
N ALA A 168 4.33 1.36 13.64
CA ALA A 168 5.26 2.46 13.35
C ALA A 168 4.92 3.73 14.14
N LEU A 169 3.63 4.06 14.29
CA LEU A 169 3.17 5.17 15.14
C LEU A 169 3.46 4.92 16.63
N ALA A 170 3.21 3.71 17.12
CA ALA A 170 3.44 3.33 18.50
C ALA A 170 4.93 3.41 18.86
N THR A 171 5.81 2.91 17.98
CA THR A 171 7.27 2.94 18.21
C THR A 171 7.85 4.34 18.03
N GLY A 172 7.33 5.15 17.10
CA GLY A 172 7.80 6.53 16.88
C GLY A 172 7.52 7.47 18.05
N LYS A 173 6.46 7.22 18.83
CA LYS A 173 6.14 7.99 20.03
C LYS A 173 7.08 7.68 21.21
N SER A 174 7.69 6.49 21.22
CA SER A 174 8.55 6.01 22.32
C SER A 174 9.93 6.66 22.37
N SER A 175 10.38 7.31 21.28
CA SER A 175 11.66 8.03 21.23
C SER A 175 11.61 9.46 21.77
N ALA A 176 10.42 9.94 22.18
CA ALA A 176 10.23 11.21 22.85
C ALA A 176 10.03 10.99 24.36
N SER A 177 11.02 10.41 25.05
CA SER A 177 11.06 10.45 26.51
C SER A 177 11.53 11.85 26.95
N PRO A 178 10.76 12.58 27.76
CA PRO A 178 11.11 13.91 28.25
C PRO A 178 12.12 13.78 29.38
N ASP A 179 13.40 13.77 29.07
CA ASP A 179 14.45 13.88 30.09
C ASP A 179 14.60 15.36 30.50
N GLY A 180 13.62 15.83 31.26
CA GLY A 180 13.67 17.07 32.01
C GLY A 180 14.65 16.91 33.16
N LYS A 181 15.93 17.23 32.91
CA LYS A 181 16.91 17.40 33.98
C LYS A 181 16.50 18.60 34.85
N ALA A 182 16.01 18.30 36.04
CA ALA A 182 16.15 19.16 37.20
C ALA A 182 16.76 18.30 38.32
N VAL A 183 18.08 18.38 38.47
CA VAL A 183 18.76 18.03 39.71
C VAL A 183 19.62 19.24 40.06
N ALA A 184 19.38 19.73 41.27
CA ALA A 184 20.07 20.83 41.94
C ALA A 184 21.57 20.59 42.11
#